data_AF-A0A1I4FND2-F1
#
_entry.id   AF-A0A1I4FND2-F1
#
_cell.length_a   1.000
_cell.length_b   1.000
_cell.length_c   1.000
_cell.angle_alpha   90.00
_cell.angle_beta   90.00
_cell.angle_gamma   90.00
#
_symmetry.space_group_name_H-M   'P 1'
#
loop_
_entity.id
_entity.type
_entity.pdbx_description
1 polymer ?
#
loop_
_entity_poly.entity_id
_entity_poly.type
_entity_poly.pdbx_seq_one_letter_code
_entity_poly.pdbx_strand_id
1 'polypeptide(L)'
;MGVSQTAPVALVIGNGEYAHVADLKNATRDAQAVALSLQRAGYQTTLIANADRAEMLTALAKLRIAAGEASQIVVYFSGHGAQQNGHGYLLGRDVPPHGVDLARYAVSLQVVMRAISDKPRQKIVFLDACRTPVSGSMAPLSGPALHFPAGTFVAFAAQPGAPAFDGVGSLSPFADALVSEIAGPTQTLGAAMRSIRRRVVASTGGQQVPWSIDVLLQEAKIGRGAATRKAAEAGLSGG
;
A
#
# COMPACT_ATOMS: atom_id res chain seq x y z
N MET A 1 13.47 0.77 -32.80
CA MET A 1 12.03 0.86 -32.44
C MET A 1 11.94 0.79 -30.93
N GLY A 2 11.65 1.91 -30.27
CA GLY A 2 11.61 1.96 -28.80
C GLY A 2 10.45 1.12 -28.30
N VAL A 3 10.73 0.16 -27.42
CA VAL A 3 9.69 -0.60 -26.72
C VAL A 3 8.86 0.44 -25.96
N SER A 4 7.60 0.63 -26.35
CA SER A 4 6.66 1.43 -25.59
C SER A 4 6.58 0.82 -24.19
N GLN A 5 7.14 1.48 -23.18
CA GLN A 5 6.96 1.04 -21.81
C GLN A 5 5.48 1.14 -21.49
N THR A 6 4.85 -0.01 -21.32
CA THR A 6 3.49 -0.15 -20.80
C THR A 6 3.41 0.59 -19.47
N ALA A 7 2.48 1.55 -19.41
CA ALA A 7 2.31 2.44 -18.26
C ALA A 7 2.14 1.63 -16.97
N PRO A 8 2.76 2.08 -15.85
CA PRO A 8 2.67 1.38 -14.59
C PRO A 8 1.22 1.39 -14.08
N VAL A 9 0.85 0.36 -13.33
CA VAL A 9 -0.52 0.20 -12.82
C VAL A 9 -0.55 0.27 -11.31
N ALA A 10 -1.65 0.77 -10.75
CA ALA A 10 -1.85 0.85 -9.31
C ALA A 10 -3.25 0.38 -8.91
N LEU A 11 -3.32 -0.38 -7.81
CA LEU A 11 -4.54 -0.65 -7.06
C LEU A 11 -4.43 0.00 -5.69
N VAL A 12 -5.42 0.82 -5.34
CA VAL A 12 -5.47 1.56 -4.09
C VAL A 12 -6.77 1.23 -3.40
N ILE A 13 -6.70 0.72 -2.17
CA ILE A 13 -7.87 0.33 -1.37
C ILE A 13 -7.81 1.09 -0.05
N GLY A 14 -8.91 1.73 0.34
CA GLY A 14 -9.05 2.42 1.62
C GLY A 14 -10.32 2.01 2.33
N ASN A 15 -10.21 1.32 3.46
CA ASN A 15 -11.36 0.88 4.25
C ASN A 15 -11.39 1.70 5.56
N GLY A 16 -12.35 2.61 5.66
CA GLY A 16 -12.57 3.48 6.82
C GLY A 16 -13.87 3.21 7.56
N GLU A 17 -14.92 2.76 6.85
CA GLU A 17 -16.22 2.44 7.44
C GLU A 17 -16.39 0.92 7.52
N TYR A 18 -16.48 0.39 8.74
CA TYR A 18 -16.58 -1.04 9.03
C TYR A 18 -17.94 -1.38 9.64
N ALA A 19 -18.48 -2.56 9.27
CA ALA A 19 -19.77 -3.00 9.78
C ALA A 19 -19.74 -3.45 11.24
N HIS A 20 -18.61 -4.01 11.68
CA HIS A 20 -18.52 -4.75 12.96
C HIS A 20 -17.28 -4.43 13.80
N VAL A 21 -16.36 -3.61 13.29
CA VAL A 21 -15.16 -3.16 14.00
C VAL A 21 -15.08 -1.63 13.97
N ALA A 22 -14.20 -1.03 14.77
CA ALA A 22 -14.09 0.42 14.84
C ALA A 22 -13.72 1.05 13.49
N ASP A 23 -14.35 2.18 13.17
CA ASP A 23 -14.04 2.95 11.97
C ASP A 23 -12.65 3.63 12.05
N LEU A 24 -12.08 3.91 10.87
CA LEU A 24 -10.85 4.66 10.66
C LEU A 24 -11.18 5.93 9.88
N LYS A 25 -10.87 7.09 10.48
CA LYS A 25 -11.30 8.40 9.97
C LYS A 25 -10.52 8.84 8.75
N ASN A 26 -9.27 8.41 8.61
CA ASN A 26 -8.38 8.83 7.54
C ASN A 26 -8.24 7.79 6.43
N ALA A 27 -8.52 6.50 6.67
CA ALA A 27 -8.21 5.44 5.71
C ALA A 27 -8.75 5.65 4.28
N THR A 28 -9.98 6.13 4.12
CA THR A 28 -10.54 6.45 2.78
C THR A 28 -9.89 7.69 2.17
N ARG A 29 -9.58 8.71 2.97
CA ARG A 29 -8.87 9.93 2.55
C ARG A 29 -7.42 9.65 2.16
N ASP A 30 -6.75 8.78 2.90
CA ASP A 30 -5.40 8.31 2.59
C ASP A 30 -5.35 7.63 1.23
N ALA A 31 -6.27 6.69 0.99
CA ALA A 31 -6.40 6.02 -0.29
C ALA A 31 -6.69 7.01 -1.43
N GLN A 32 -7.57 7.98 -1.24
CA GLN A 32 -7.83 9.02 -2.24
C GLN A 32 -6.58 9.86 -2.55
N ALA A 33 -5.84 10.30 -1.52
CA ALA A 33 -4.65 11.12 -1.69
C ALA A 33 -3.51 10.36 -2.38
N VAL A 34 -3.30 9.09 -2.02
CA VAL A 34 -2.32 8.21 -2.66
C VAL A 34 -2.72 7.93 -4.11
N ALA A 35 -3.98 7.60 -4.38
CA ALA A 35 -4.46 7.34 -5.73
C ALA A 35 -4.26 8.55 -6.65
N LEU A 36 -4.65 9.75 -6.21
CA LEU A 36 -4.45 10.98 -6.97
C LEU A 36 -2.97 11.25 -7.23
N SER A 37 -2.10 10.98 -6.26
CA SER A 37 -0.66 11.17 -6.40
C SER A 37 -0.04 10.21 -7.41
N LEU A 38 -0.45 8.94 -7.39
CA LEU A 38 -0.03 7.93 -8.36
C LEU A 38 -0.55 8.26 -9.77
N GLN A 39 -1.80 8.68 -9.92
CA GLN A 39 -2.33 9.13 -11.21
C GLN A 39 -1.50 10.27 -11.80
N ARG A 40 -1.19 11.30 -10.99
CA ARG A 40 -0.33 12.42 -11.40
C ARG A 40 1.13 12.01 -11.68
N ALA A 41 1.57 10.87 -11.14
CA ALA A 41 2.87 10.28 -11.44
C ALA A 41 2.86 9.38 -12.68
N GLY A 42 1.70 9.19 -13.34
CA GLY A 42 1.56 8.45 -14.59
C GLY A 42 1.09 7.00 -14.44
N TYR A 43 0.59 6.61 -13.26
CA TYR A 43 0.04 5.27 -13.04
C TYR A 43 -1.41 5.19 -13.48
N GLN A 44 -1.76 4.12 -14.20
CA GLN A 44 -3.16 3.72 -14.38
C GLN A 44 -3.69 3.18 -13.05
N THR A 45 -4.48 3.99 -12.35
CA THR A 45 -4.81 3.77 -10.94
C THR A 45 -6.28 3.40 -10.77
N THR A 46 -6.54 2.26 -10.15
CA THR A 46 -7.87 1.85 -9.65
C THR A 46 -7.96 2.18 -8.17
N LEU A 47 -8.96 2.97 -7.77
CA LEU A 47 -9.27 3.27 -6.38
C LEU A 47 -10.56 2.57 -5.95
N ILE A 48 -10.56 1.95 -4.79
CA ILE A 48 -11.75 1.39 -4.15
C ILE A 48 -11.80 1.85 -2.70
N ALA A 49 -12.93 2.41 -2.27
CA ALA A 49 -13.16 2.84 -0.90
C ALA A 49 -14.19 1.93 -0.23
N ASN A 50 -13.95 1.59 1.04
CA ASN A 50 -14.79 0.73 1.86
C ASN A 50 -15.17 -0.57 1.14
N ALA A 51 -14.16 -1.29 0.66
CA ALA A 51 -14.32 -2.55 -0.04
C ALA A 51 -14.65 -3.68 0.95
N ASP A 52 -15.62 -4.51 0.61
CA ASP A 52 -15.81 -5.81 1.25
C ASP A 52 -14.75 -6.82 0.77
N ARG A 53 -14.71 -8.00 1.40
CA ARG A 53 -13.75 -9.05 1.02
C ARG A 53 -13.88 -9.47 -0.45
N ALA A 54 -15.09 -9.60 -0.98
CA ALA A 54 -15.33 -10.06 -2.34
C ALA A 54 -14.88 -9.00 -3.38
N GLU A 55 -15.10 -7.73 -3.09
CA GLU A 55 -14.65 -6.59 -3.87
C GLU A 55 -13.12 -6.50 -3.90
N MET A 56 -12.46 -6.68 -2.74
CA MET A 56 -11.00 -6.73 -2.66
C MET A 56 -10.41 -7.86 -3.51
N LEU A 57 -10.98 -9.07 -3.43
CA LEU A 57 -10.53 -10.22 -4.24
C LEU A 57 -10.75 -9.97 -5.74
N THR A 58 -11.89 -9.39 -6.10
CA THR A 58 -12.21 -9.02 -7.49
C THR A 58 -11.24 -7.97 -8.02
N ALA A 59 -10.89 -6.98 -7.19
CA ALA A 59 -9.94 -5.94 -7.54
C ALA A 59 -8.53 -6.50 -7.76
N LEU A 60 -8.07 -7.43 -6.91
CA LEU A 60 -6.79 -8.11 -7.08
C LEU A 60 -6.76 -8.96 -8.36
N ALA A 61 -7.86 -9.63 -8.70
CA ALA A 61 -7.97 -10.37 -9.96
C ALA A 61 -7.90 -9.44 -11.19
N LYS A 62 -8.63 -8.31 -11.15
CA LYS A 62 -8.57 -7.27 -12.20
C LYS A 62 -7.18 -6.66 -12.33
N LEU A 63 -6.53 -6.37 -11.20
CA LEU A 63 -5.17 -5.85 -11.17
C LEU A 63 -4.20 -6.83 -11.83
N ARG A 64 -4.30 -8.13 -11.53
CA ARG A 64 -3.46 -9.16 -12.14
C ARG A 64 -3.57 -9.19 -13.67
N ILE A 65 -4.78 -8.98 -14.20
CA ILE A 65 -5.02 -8.89 -15.65
C ILE A 65 -4.42 -7.59 -16.21
N ALA A 66 -4.72 -6.45 -15.56
CA ALA A 66 -4.24 -5.13 -15.98
C ALA A 66 -2.71 -4.99 -15.90
N ALA A 67 -2.08 -5.69 -14.96
CA ALA A 67 -0.64 -5.71 -14.77
C ALA A 67 0.10 -6.23 -16.00
N GLY A 68 -0.52 -7.10 -16.82
CA GLY A 68 -0.04 -7.53 -18.14
C GLY A 68 1.49 -7.53 -18.26
N GLU A 69 2.01 -6.66 -19.11
CA GLU A 69 3.46 -6.42 -19.29
C GLU A 69 3.90 -5.08 -18.65
N ALA A 70 3.14 -4.52 -17.70
CA ALA A 70 3.41 -3.23 -17.07
C ALA A 70 4.82 -3.14 -16.49
N SER A 71 5.45 -1.97 -16.64
CA SER A 71 6.79 -1.71 -16.10
C SER A 71 6.86 -1.85 -14.58
N GLN A 72 5.79 -1.49 -13.87
CA GLN A 72 5.69 -1.56 -12.42
C GLN A 72 4.23 -1.74 -11.98
N ILE A 73 4.02 -2.45 -10.88
CA ILE A 73 2.74 -2.57 -10.18
C ILE A 73 2.84 -2.00 -8.77
N VAL A 74 1.86 -1.19 -8.38
CA VAL A 74 1.71 -0.67 -7.01
C VAL A 74 0.41 -1.18 -6.41
N VAL A 75 0.46 -1.69 -5.19
CA VAL A 75 -0.71 -1.92 -4.34
C VAL A 75 -0.58 -1.05 -3.12
N TYR A 76 -1.60 -0.25 -2.81
CA TYR A 76 -1.72 0.47 -1.55
C TYR A 76 -2.97 0.01 -0.84
N PHE A 77 -2.85 -0.27 0.46
CA PHE A 77 -3.99 -0.53 1.34
C PHE A 77 -3.89 0.36 2.57
N SER A 78 -4.98 1.07 2.88
CA SER A 78 -5.20 1.71 4.18
C SER A 78 -6.44 1.13 4.84
N GLY A 79 -6.34 0.77 6.12
CA GLY A 79 -7.43 0.15 6.86
C GLY A 79 -6.95 -0.75 8.01
N HIS A 80 -7.86 -1.56 8.55
CA HIS A 80 -7.49 -2.56 9.54
C HIS A 80 -6.75 -3.73 8.91
N GLY A 81 -5.65 -4.10 9.57
CA GLY A 81 -4.90 -5.31 9.31
C GLY A 81 -4.77 -6.13 10.59
N ALA A 82 -4.66 -7.44 10.42
CA ALA A 82 -4.57 -8.36 11.55
C ALA A 82 -3.61 -9.51 11.25
N GLN A 83 -3.13 -10.15 12.30
CA GLN A 83 -2.30 -11.34 12.20
C GLN A 83 -2.92 -12.52 12.94
N GLN A 84 -3.04 -13.66 12.27
CA GLN A 84 -3.52 -14.92 12.85
C GLN A 84 -2.63 -16.06 12.35
N ASN A 85 -2.16 -16.92 13.27
CA ASN A 85 -1.32 -18.10 12.96
C ASN A 85 -0.07 -17.79 12.12
N GLY A 86 0.56 -16.62 12.31
CA GLY A 86 1.74 -16.23 11.52
C GLY A 86 1.43 -15.64 10.14
N HIS A 87 0.16 -15.49 9.77
CA HIS A 87 -0.27 -14.91 8.51
C HIS A 87 -0.85 -13.50 8.71
N GLY A 88 -0.45 -12.57 7.85
CA GLY A 88 -1.03 -11.23 7.79
C GLY A 88 -2.28 -11.20 6.91
N TYR A 89 -3.27 -10.42 7.34
CA TYR A 89 -4.56 -10.26 6.68
C TYR A 89 -4.94 -8.78 6.58
N LEU A 90 -5.56 -8.43 5.45
CA LEU A 90 -6.22 -7.16 5.21
C LEU A 90 -7.73 -7.36 5.40
N LEU A 91 -8.36 -6.51 6.21
CA LEU A 91 -9.76 -6.68 6.56
C LEU A 91 -10.67 -5.89 5.61
N GLY A 92 -11.64 -6.58 5.01
CA GLY A 92 -12.77 -5.96 4.31
C GLY A 92 -13.70 -5.26 5.29
N ARG A 93 -14.52 -4.32 4.80
CA ARG A 93 -15.51 -3.61 5.64
C ARG A 93 -16.53 -4.54 6.31
N ASP A 94 -16.74 -5.71 5.71
CA ASP A 94 -17.67 -6.77 6.10
C ASP A 94 -17.06 -7.78 7.08
N VAL A 95 -15.83 -7.55 7.55
CA VAL A 95 -15.18 -8.48 8.50
C VAL A 95 -16.07 -8.69 9.73
N PRO A 96 -16.41 -9.94 10.10
CA PRO A 96 -17.17 -10.23 11.31
C PRO A 96 -16.44 -9.75 12.58
N PRO A 97 -17.16 -9.61 13.72
CA PRO A 97 -16.52 -9.33 15.00
C PRO A 97 -15.62 -10.50 15.46
N HIS A 98 -14.88 -10.28 16.55
CA HIS A 98 -13.81 -11.15 17.08
C HIS A 98 -14.10 -12.67 17.11
N GLY A 99 -13.03 -13.48 17.15
CA GLY A 99 -13.11 -14.93 17.33
C GLY A 99 -13.31 -15.75 16.06
N VAL A 100 -13.26 -15.10 14.89
CA VAL A 100 -13.40 -15.77 13.59
C VAL A 100 -12.07 -16.22 13.00
N ASP A 101 -12.14 -17.23 12.13
CA ASP A 101 -11.05 -17.67 11.26
C ASP A 101 -10.85 -16.65 10.13
N LEU A 102 -9.84 -15.79 10.25
CA LEU A 102 -9.55 -14.74 9.27
C LEU A 102 -9.22 -15.29 7.88
N ALA A 103 -8.80 -16.56 7.76
CA ALA A 103 -8.61 -17.18 6.45
C ALA A 103 -9.90 -17.21 5.62
N ARG A 104 -11.06 -17.24 6.27
CA ARG A 104 -12.38 -17.24 5.62
C ARG A 104 -12.92 -15.84 5.34
N TYR A 105 -12.64 -14.89 6.23
CA TYR A 105 -13.30 -13.57 6.25
C TYR A 105 -12.41 -12.38 5.92
N ALA A 106 -11.11 -12.58 5.72
CA ALA A 106 -10.19 -11.54 5.32
C ALA A 106 -9.41 -11.92 4.06
N VAL A 107 -8.63 -10.97 3.53
CA VAL A 107 -7.73 -11.19 2.40
C VAL A 107 -6.32 -11.39 2.94
N SER A 108 -5.74 -12.57 2.78
CA SER A 108 -4.37 -12.81 3.26
C SER A 108 -3.34 -12.06 2.40
N LEU A 109 -2.24 -11.62 3.01
CA LEU A 109 -1.14 -11.00 2.28
C LEU A 109 -0.60 -11.92 1.19
N GLN A 110 -0.65 -13.24 1.37
CA GLN A 110 -0.25 -14.20 0.33
C GLN A 110 -1.15 -14.14 -0.91
N VAL A 111 -2.46 -13.84 -0.76
CA VAL A 111 -3.35 -13.59 -1.91
C VAL A 111 -2.89 -12.35 -2.66
N VAL A 112 -2.53 -11.27 -1.95
CA VAL A 112 -1.98 -10.05 -2.56
C VAL A 112 -0.69 -10.36 -3.32
N MET A 113 0.25 -11.09 -2.70
CA MET A 113 1.52 -11.47 -3.33
C MET A 113 1.33 -12.33 -4.60
N ARG A 114 0.34 -13.24 -4.61
CA ARG A 114 -0.01 -14.02 -5.82
C ARG A 114 -0.69 -13.20 -6.90
N ALA A 115 -1.44 -12.16 -6.53
CA ALA A 115 -2.05 -11.27 -7.51
C ALA A 115 -0.99 -10.52 -8.33
N ILE A 116 0.17 -10.24 -7.72
CA ILE A 116 1.26 -9.46 -8.32
C ILE A 116 2.44 -10.32 -8.82
N SER A 117 2.38 -11.65 -8.72
CA SER A 117 3.57 -12.52 -8.90
C SER A 117 4.09 -12.63 -10.33
N ASP A 118 3.24 -12.52 -11.34
CA ASP A 118 3.52 -13.21 -12.61
C ASP A 118 4.30 -12.44 -13.66
N LYS A 119 4.32 -11.09 -13.68
CA LYS A 119 4.88 -10.38 -14.86
C LYS A 119 5.58 -9.02 -14.69
N PRO A 120 5.16 -8.06 -13.86
CA PRO A 120 5.93 -6.82 -13.70
C PRO A 120 7.24 -7.09 -12.95
N ARG A 121 8.36 -6.56 -13.46
CA ARG A 121 9.67 -6.73 -12.81
C ARG A 121 9.76 -6.03 -11.45
N GLN A 122 8.92 -5.02 -11.23
CA GLN A 122 8.89 -4.24 -10.00
C GLN A 122 7.48 -4.28 -9.42
N LYS A 123 7.37 -4.86 -8.22
CA LYS A 123 6.12 -5.03 -7.48
C LYS A 123 6.24 -4.30 -6.17
N ILE A 124 5.41 -3.29 -5.95
CA ILE A 124 5.51 -2.45 -4.76
C ILE A 124 4.20 -2.55 -3.99
N VAL A 125 4.26 -2.89 -2.71
CA VAL A 125 3.10 -2.97 -1.83
C VAL A 125 3.31 -2.03 -0.65
N PHE A 126 2.40 -1.10 -0.44
CA PHE A 126 2.36 -0.20 0.71
C PHE A 126 1.18 -0.60 1.59
N LEU A 127 1.46 -0.92 2.85
CA LEU A 127 0.48 -1.36 3.84
C LEU A 127 0.41 -0.33 4.97
N ASP A 128 -0.61 0.52 4.89
CA ASP A 128 -0.95 1.52 5.90
C ASP A 128 -2.03 0.97 6.84
N ALA A 129 -1.63 -0.07 7.56
CA ALA A 129 -2.52 -0.82 8.42
C ALA A 129 -1.79 -1.24 9.68
N CYS A 130 -2.56 -1.30 10.78
CA CYS A 130 -2.10 -1.98 11.97
C CYS A 130 -1.83 -3.47 11.67
N ARG A 131 -0.97 -4.08 12.49
CA ARG A 131 -0.67 -5.51 12.42
C ARG A 131 -1.02 -6.21 13.73
N THR A 132 -2.13 -5.84 14.35
CA THR A 132 -2.52 -6.36 15.67
C THR A 132 -2.79 -7.88 15.62
N PRO A 133 -2.28 -8.67 16.56
CA PRO A 133 -2.59 -10.10 16.62
C PRO A 133 -4.07 -10.28 17.01
N VAL A 134 -4.77 -11.23 16.38
CA VAL A 134 -6.17 -11.57 16.72
C VAL A 134 -6.25 -12.25 18.09
N SER A 135 -5.22 -13.03 18.44
CA SER A 135 -5.03 -13.65 19.74
C SER A 135 -3.54 -13.99 19.92
N GLY A 136 -3.06 -13.95 21.17
CA GLY A 136 -1.67 -14.27 21.52
C GLY A 136 -0.65 -13.17 21.15
N SER A 137 0.63 -13.53 21.16
CA SER A 137 1.74 -12.62 20.86
C SER A 137 1.90 -12.41 19.35
N MET A 138 2.40 -11.24 18.96
CA MET A 138 2.70 -10.98 17.55
C MET A 138 3.84 -11.90 17.07
N ALA A 139 3.51 -12.86 16.20
CA ALA A 139 4.53 -13.64 15.52
C ALA A 139 5.22 -12.77 14.45
N PRO A 140 6.50 -13.01 14.15
CA PRO A 140 7.10 -12.49 12.93
C PRO A 140 6.26 -12.91 11.70
N LEU A 141 6.22 -12.09 10.65
CA LEU A 141 5.79 -12.55 9.33
C LEU A 141 6.88 -13.46 8.77
N SER A 142 7.00 -14.65 9.34
CA SER A 142 8.13 -15.57 9.13
C SER A 142 7.67 -17.01 9.21
N GLY A 143 6.54 -17.30 8.58
CA GLY A 143 6.13 -18.67 8.29
C GLY A 143 6.60 -19.09 6.90
N PRO A 144 6.81 -20.40 6.65
CA PRO A 144 7.12 -20.94 5.32
C PRO A 144 6.07 -20.61 4.24
N ALA A 145 4.91 -20.04 4.63
CA ALA A 145 3.80 -19.69 3.76
C ALA A 145 3.77 -18.24 3.24
N LEU A 146 4.57 -17.30 3.79
CA LEU A 146 4.65 -15.94 3.26
C LEU A 146 5.84 -15.82 2.31
N HIS A 147 5.57 -16.01 1.02
CA HIS A 147 6.57 -15.91 -0.04
C HIS A 147 6.44 -14.56 -0.74
N PHE A 148 7.49 -13.74 -0.67
CA PHE A 148 7.61 -12.52 -1.47
C PHE A 148 8.21 -12.88 -2.83
N PRO A 149 7.46 -12.70 -3.93
CA PRO A 149 8.00 -12.96 -5.27
C PRO A 149 9.25 -12.12 -5.52
N ALA A 150 10.18 -12.64 -6.33
CA ALA A 150 11.32 -11.84 -6.79
C ALA A 150 10.84 -10.53 -7.47
N GLY A 151 11.54 -9.43 -7.22
CA GLY A 151 11.15 -8.10 -7.70
C GLY A 151 10.13 -7.39 -6.82
N THR A 152 9.91 -7.84 -5.58
CA THR A 152 8.91 -7.27 -4.67
C THR A 152 9.55 -6.37 -3.61
N PHE A 153 8.95 -5.21 -3.40
CA PHE A 153 9.19 -4.33 -2.26
C PHE A 153 7.89 -4.20 -1.45
N VAL A 154 7.95 -4.43 -0.15
CA VAL A 154 6.80 -4.25 0.75
C VAL A 154 7.16 -3.23 1.81
N ALA A 155 6.40 -2.15 1.89
CA ALA A 155 6.48 -1.14 2.94
C ALA A 155 5.30 -1.28 3.89
N PHE A 156 5.61 -1.25 5.19
CA PHE A 156 4.64 -1.26 6.27
C PHE A 156 4.70 0.10 6.98
N ALA A 157 3.55 0.66 7.32
CA ALA A 157 3.45 1.93 8.04
C ALA A 157 4.10 1.89 9.43
N ALA A 158 4.20 0.70 10.03
CA ALA A 158 4.86 0.47 11.31
C ALA A 158 5.72 -0.81 11.30
N GLN A 159 6.68 -0.87 12.21
CA GLN A 159 7.49 -2.04 12.48
C GLN A 159 6.64 -3.18 13.06
N PRO A 160 7.08 -4.46 12.90
CA PRO A 160 6.42 -5.58 13.57
C PRO A 160 6.28 -5.28 15.08
N GLY A 161 5.09 -5.49 15.63
CA GLY A 161 4.78 -5.30 17.04
C GLY A 161 4.15 -3.95 17.36
N ALA A 162 4.31 -2.96 16.48
CA ALA A 162 3.88 -1.59 16.71
C ALA A 162 2.57 -1.24 15.97
N PRO A 163 1.75 -0.34 16.53
CA PRO A 163 0.59 0.19 15.83
C PRO A 163 1.01 1.13 14.69
N ALA A 164 0.15 1.21 13.67
CA ALA A 164 0.17 2.27 12.67
C ALA A 164 -0.98 3.24 13.01
N PHE A 165 -0.67 4.52 13.17
CA PHE A 165 -1.68 5.50 13.56
C PHE A 165 -2.51 5.94 12.35
N ASP A 166 -3.83 5.94 12.50
CA ASP A 166 -4.77 6.57 11.54
C ASP A 166 -4.48 8.08 11.43
N GLY A 167 -3.93 8.70 12.48
CA GLY A 167 -3.56 10.12 12.50
C GLY A 167 -4.69 11.03 13.00
N VAL A 168 -4.31 12.23 13.43
CA VAL A 168 -5.26 13.26 13.91
C VAL A 168 -5.51 14.38 12.89
N GLY A 169 -4.71 14.41 11.81
CA GLY A 169 -4.78 15.42 10.75
C GLY A 169 -5.68 15.01 9.58
N SER A 170 -5.38 15.57 8.41
CA SER A 170 -6.11 15.27 7.16
C SER A 170 -5.81 13.89 6.58
N LEU A 171 -4.64 13.32 6.91
CA LEU A 171 -4.12 12.02 6.47
C LEU A 171 -3.40 11.32 7.64
N SER A 172 -3.18 10.01 7.50
CA SER A 172 -2.27 9.25 8.38
C SER A 172 -0.82 9.73 8.23
N PRO A 173 0.05 9.55 9.25
CA PRO A 173 1.45 9.93 9.14
C PRO A 173 2.18 9.25 7.98
N PHE A 174 1.84 7.99 7.69
CA PHE A 174 2.48 7.23 6.62
C PHE A 174 1.97 7.66 5.25
N ALA A 175 0.66 7.84 5.09
CA ALA A 175 0.05 8.34 3.85
C ALA A 175 0.56 9.73 3.49
N ASP A 176 0.61 10.65 4.46
CA ASP A 176 1.13 12.02 4.25
C ASP A 176 2.58 12.02 3.75
N ALA A 177 3.44 11.23 4.40
CA ALA A 177 4.82 11.08 3.99
C ALA A 177 4.95 10.42 2.60
N LEU A 178 4.17 9.37 2.32
CA LEU A 178 4.18 8.68 1.03
C LEU A 178 3.71 9.59 -0.12
N VAL A 179 2.62 10.32 0.07
CA VAL A 179 2.09 11.30 -0.89
C VAL A 179 3.16 12.34 -1.23
N SER A 180 3.87 12.84 -0.21
CA SER A 180 4.98 13.78 -0.40
C SER A 180 6.09 13.21 -1.28
N GLU A 181 6.49 11.94 -1.08
CA GLU A 181 7.51 11.30 -1.90
C GLU A 181 7.03 10.99 -3.33
N ILE A 182 5.76 10.64 -3.54
CA ILE A 182 5.19 10.40 -4.87
C ILE A 182 5.07 11.72 -5.65
N ALA A 183 4.72 12.82 -4.97
CA ALA A 183 4.61 14.14 -5.60
C ALA A 183 5.97 14.77 -5.92
N GLY A 184 7.02 14.39 -5.18
CA GLY A 184 8.38 14.90 -5.32
C GLY A 184 9.14 14.41 -6.57
N PRO A 185 10.41 14.80 -6.71
CA PRO A 185 11.29 14.32 -7.78
C PRO A 185 11.43 12.80 -7.75
N THR A 186 11.50 12.18 -8.94
CA THR A 186 11.78 10.73 -9.04
C THR A 186 13.08 10.37 -8.31
N GLN A 187 12.98 9.42 -7.40
CA GLN A 187 14.10 8.88 -6.62
C GLN A 187 13.94 7.37 -6.40
N THR A 188 14.95 6.75 -5.83
CA THR A 188 14.97 5.31 -5.53
C THR A 188 14.00 5.00 -4.40
N LEU A 189 13.36 3.83 -4.43
CA LEU A 189 12.40 3.44 -3.40
C LEU A 189 13.04 3.31 -2.02
N GLY A 190 14.31 2.89 -1.95
CA GLY A 190 15.10 2.89 -0.73
C GLY A 190 15.35 4.30 -0.18
N ALA A 191 15.61 5.29 -1.05
CA ALA A 191 15.73 6.69 -0.63
C ALA A 191 14.40 7.27 -0.14
N ALA A 192 13.32 7.01 -0.88
CA ALA A 192 11.96 7.39 -0.51
C ALA A 192 11.58 6.81 0.85
N MET A 193 11.80 5.50 1.09
CA MET A 193 11.48 4.88 2.37
C MET A 193 12.32 5.40 3.53
N ARG A 194 13.59 5.78 3.32
CA ARG A 194 14.36 6.49 4.34
C ARG A 194 13.75 7.85 4.67
N SER A 195 13.28 8.58 3.66
CA SER A 195 12.59 9.87 3.86
C SER A 195 11.26 9.70 4.59
N ILE A 196 10.43 8.76 4.16
CA ILE A 196 9.15 8.39 4.80
C ILE A 196 9.39 8.04 6.27
N ARG A 197 10.35 7.17 6.56
CA ARG A 197 10.68 6.78 7.94
C ARG A 197 11.05 7.99 8.80
N ARG A 198 11.90 8.89 8.30
CA ARG A 198 12.27 10.12 9.04
C ARG A 198 11.05 11.00 9.33
N ARG A 199 10.18 11.23 8.34
CA ARG A 199 8.98 12.07 8.51
C ARG A 199 8.02 11.47 9.52
N VAL A 200 7.71 10.18 9.40
CA VAL A 200 6.78 9.48 10.31
C VAL A 200 7.31 9.45 11.73
N VAL A 201 8.60 9.13 11.92
CA VAL A 201 9.23 9.15 13.25
C VAL A 201 9.14 10.55 13.86
N ALA A 202 9.44 11.60 13.10
CA ALA A 202 9.37 12.96 13.58
C ALA A 202 7.93 13.38 13.95
N SER A 203 6.95 13.11 13.08
CA SER A 203 5.54 13.50 13.30
C SER A 203 4.85 12.72 14.42
N THR A 204 5.34 11.53 14.76
CA THR A 204 4.76 10.67 15.81
C THR A 204 5.57 10.66 17.11
N GLY A 205 6.58 11.53 17.23
CA GLY A 205 7.46 11.55 18.41
C GLY A 205 8.19 10.22 18.64
N GLY A 206 8.48 9.47 17.57
CA GLY A 206 9.13 8.16 17.62
C GLY A 206 8.21 6.97 17.92
N GLN A 207 6.91 7.17 18.09
CA GLN A 207 5.97 6.08 18.40
C GLN A 207 5.69 5.16 17.21
N GLN A 208 5.85 5.66 15.98
CA GLN A 208 5.67 4.88 14.76
C GLN A 208 6.95 4.90 13.91
N VAL A 209 7.41 3.71 13.52
CA VAL A 209 8.61 3.53 12.69
C VAL A 209 8.24 2.69 11.47
N PRO A 210 8.15 3.27 10.25
CA PRO A 210 7.88 2.51 9.03
C PRO A 210 8.95 1.45 8.75
N TRP A 211 8.53 0.27 8.31
CA TRP A 211 9.43 -0.87 8.05
C TRP A 211 9.27 -1.38 6.61
N SER A 212 10.26 -2.09 6.08
CA SER A 212 10.21 -2.58 4.71
C SER A 212 10.93 -3.91 4.51
N ILE A 213 10.43 -4.68 3.55
CA ILE A 213 11.07 -5.88 3.00
C ILE A 213 11.43 -5.57 1.55
N ASP A 214 12.69 -5.77 1.19
CA ASP A 214 13.22 -5.49 -0.14
C ASP A 214 13.75 -6.78 -0.78
N VAL A 215 13.06 -7.25 -1.81
CA VAL A 215 13.44 -8.39 -2.65
C VAL A 215 13.51 -7.93 -4.12
N LEU A 216 13.80 -6.64 -4.34
CA LEU A 216 13.95 -6.08 -5.67
C LEU A 216 15.18 -6.66 -6.38
N LEU A 217 15.02 -7.00 -7.66
CA LEU A 217 16.13 -7.47 -8.49
C LEU A 217 16.93 -6.31 -9.10
N GLN A 218 16.32 -5.12 -9.16
CA GLN A 218 16.87 -3.89 -9.71
C GLN A 218 16.27 -2.72 -8.96
N GLU A 219 16.96 -1.58 -8.98
CA GLU A 219 16.46 -0.37 -8.33
C GLU A 219 15.09 0.05 -8.90
N ALA A 220 14.08 0.08 -8.03
CA ALA A 220 12.78 0.66 -8.32
C ALA A 220 12.75 2.13 -7.95
N LYS A 221 12.01 2.92 -8.72
CA LYS A 221 11.86 4.37 -8.51
C LYS A 221 10.40 4.74 -8.27
N ILE A 222 10.21 5.84 -7.54
CA ILE A 222 8.92 6.48 -7.28
C ILE A 222 9.09 7.99 -7.33
N GLY A 223 8.03 8.74 -7.63
CA GLY A 223 8.05 10.19 -7.78
C GLY A 223 7.77 10.66 -9.21
N ARG A 224 7.59 11.96 -9.41
CA ARG A 224 7.26 12.54 -10.73
C ARG A 224 8.51 12.83 -11.56
N GLY A 225 8.53 12.27 -12.77
CA GLY A 225 9.52 12.59 -13.79
C GLY A 225 9.49 14.08 -14.16
N ALA A 226 10.58 14.58 -14.75
CA ALA A 226 10.68 16.00 -15.12
C ALA A 226 9.58 16.45 -16.10
N ALA A 227 9.15 15.57 -17.01
CA ALA A 227 8.08 15.85 -17.97
C ALA A 227 6.69 15.97 -17.32
N THR A 228 6.36 15.08 -16.37
CA THR A 228 5.08 15.13 -15.64
C THR A 228 5.01 16.29 -14.65
N ARG A 229 6.15 16.74 -14.10
CA ARG A 229 6.20 17.96 -13.27
C ARG A 229 5.96 19.23 -14.08
N LYS A 230 6.65 19.43 -15.21
CA LYS A 230 6.46 20.59 -16.08
C LYS A 230 5.02 20.73 -16.58
N ALA A 231 4.38 19.61 -16.93
CA ALA A 231 2.97 19.60 -17.35
C ALA A 231 2.00 20.00 -16.22
N ALA A 232 2.28 19.57 -14.98
CA ALA A 232 1.48 19.95 -13.81
C ALA A 232 1.66 21.44 -13.44
N GLU A 233 2.88 21.96 -13.53
CA GLU A 233 3.20 23.37 -13.26
C GLU A 233 2.56 24.31 -14.30
N ALA A 234 2.58 23.94 -15.59
CA ALA A 234 1.98 24.72 -16.67
C ALA A 234 0.44 24.77 -16.61
N GLY A 235 -0.21 23.75 -16.04
CA GLY A 235 -1.67 23.72 -15.87
C GLY A 235 -2.18 24.52 -14.67
N LEU A 236 -1.31 24.88 -13.71
CA LEU A 236 -1.66 25.68 -12.52
C LEU A 236 -1.47 27.19 -12.76
N SER A 237 -0.73 27.60 -13.79
CA SER A 237 -0.48 29.00 -14.14
C SER A 237 -1.49 29.60 -15.14
N GLY A 238 -2.52 28.84 -15.54
CA GLY A 238 -3.48 29.22 -16.58
C GLY A 238 -4.94 29.29 -16.14
N GLY A 239 -5.21 29.37 -14.83
CA GLY A 239 -6.56 29.47 -14.25
C GLY A 239 -6.81 30.80 -13.58
#